data_AF-A0A6M0LLM5-F1
#
_entry.id   AF-A0A6M0LLM5-F1
#
_cell.length_a   1.000
_cell.length_b   1.000
_cell.length_c   1.000
_cell.angle_alpha   90.00
_cell.angle_beta   90.00
_cell.angle_gamma   90.00
#
_symmetry.space_group_name_H-M   'P 1'
#
loop_
_entity.id
_entity.type
_entity.pdbx_description
1 polymer ?
#
loop_
_entity_poly.entity_id
_entity_poly.type
_entity_poly.pdbx_seq_one_letter_code
_entity_poly.pdbx_strand_id
1 'polypeptide(L)'
;MSQKKATIEELIARLEEITGEMEHPDTGIDTSIKLYEEGLKIAAICRKRLQDARQKIEIINPETSSGQEPEKKEDYGLFNAP
;
A
#
# COMPACT_ATOMS: atom_id res chain seq x y z
N MET A 1 10.65 -8.82 22.99
CA MET A 1 11.27 -8.35 21.73
C MET A 1 10.39 -7.22 21.18
N SER A 2 10.87 -5.98 21.14
CA SER A 2 10.10 -4.85 20.58
C SER A 2 9.94 -5.04 19.07
N GLN A 3 8.71 -5.11 18.58
CA GLN A 3 8.43 -5.04 17.14
C GLN A 3 8.87 -3.68 16.61
N LYS A 4 9.93 -3.66 15.79
CA LYS A 4 10.34 -2.49 15.03
C LYS A 4 9.37 -2.34 13.86
N LYS A 5 8.63 -1.24 13.80
CA LYS A 5 7.78 -0.94 12.63
C LYS A 5 8.70 -0.72 11.43
N ALA A 6 8.46 -1.43 10.33
CA ALA A 6 9.18 -1.22 9.08
C ALA A 6 9.08 0.24 8.63
N THR A 7 10.11 0.82 8.02
CA THR A 7 10.09 2.18 7.45
C THR A 7 9.24 2.24 6.17
N ILE A 8 9.00 3.42 5.60
CA ILE A 8 8.27 3.51 4.33
C ILE A 8 9.14 2.97 3.18
N GLU A 9 10.43 3.26 3.23
CA GLU A 9 11.42 2.80 2.26
C GLU A 9 11.52 1.26 2.24
N GLU A 10 11.53 0.61 3.41
CA GLU A 10 11.50 -0.85 3.52
C GLU A 10 10.21 -1.45 2.93
N LEU A 11 9.07 -0.78 3.13
CA LEU A 11 7.78 -1.22 2.57
C LEU A 11 7.74 -1.05 1.05
N ILE A 12 8.30 0.04 0.51
CA ILE A 12 8.40 0.25 -0.94
C ILE A 12 9.32 -0.79 -1.57
N ALA A 13 10.48 -1.05 -0.97
CA ALA A 13 11.40 -2.08 -1.45
C ALA A 13 10.72 -3.46 -1.50
N ARG A 14 9.90 -3.81 -0.50
CA ARG A 14 9.14 -5.06 -0.53
C ARG A 14 8.09 -5.10 -1.65
N LEU A 15 7.44 -3.98 -1.98
CA LEU A 15 6.52 -3.92 -3.14
C LEU A 15 7.25 -4.17 -4.46
N GLU A 16 8.47 -3.64 -4.61
CA GLU A 16 9.31 -3.87 -5.80
C GLU A 16 9.71 -5.35 -5.91
N GLU A 17 10.11 -5.98 -4.79
CA GLU A 17 10.38 -7.42 -4.74
C GLU A 17 9.15 -8.25 -5.13
N ILE A 18 7.98 -7.95 -4.55
CA ILE A 18 6.71 -8.62 -4.87
C ILE A 18 6.41 -8.54 -6.37
N THR A 19 6.60 -7.36 -6.96
CA THR A 19 6.36 -7.16 -8.40
C THR A 19 7.32 -8.02 -9.23
N GLY A 20 8.61 -8.03 -8.88
CA GLY A 20 9.60 -8.86 -9.55
C GLY A 20 9.35 -10.37 -9.40
N GLU A 21 8.90 -10.82 -8.22
CA GLU A 21 8.49 -12.21 -8.00
C GLU A 21 7.26 -12.58 -8.84
N MET A 22 6.27 -11.68 -8.95
CA MET A 22 5.06 -11.91 -9.76
C MET A 22 5.33 -11.95 -11.26
N GLU A 23 6.35 -11.25 -11.75
CA GLU A 23 6.78 -11.25 -13.16
C GLU A 23 7.59 -12.49 -13.55
N HIS A 24 8.06 -13.27 -12.57
CA HIS A 24 8.83 -14.47 -12.83
C HIS A 24 7.95 -15.57 -13.47
N PRO A 25 8.38 -16.19 -14.58
CA PRO A 25 7.55 -17.13 -15.35
C PRO A 25 7.17 -18.41 -14.58
N ASP A 26 7.97 -18.78 -13.57
CA ASP A 26 7.71 -19.94 -12.71
C ASP A 26 6.78 -19.64 -11.51
N THR A 27 6.32 -18.39 -11.36
CA THR A 27 5.43 -18.01 -10.27
C THR A 27 4.02 -18.51 -10.57
N GLY A 28 3.63 -19.57 -9.88
CA GLY A 28 2.29 -20.14 -9.98
C GLY A 28 1.19 -19.22 -9.44
N ILE A 29 -0.03 -19.39 -9.97
CA ILE A 29 -1.21 -18.57 -9.64
C ILE A 29 -1.45 -18.43 -8.13
N ASP A 30 -1.37 -19.54 -7.37
CA ASP A 30 -1.58 -19.52 -5.93
C ASP A 30 -0.56 -18.62 -5.20
N THR A 31 0.69 -18.60 -5.69
CA THR A 31 1.74 -17.73 -5.16
C THR A 31 1.48 -16.28 -5.56
N SER A 32 1.11 -16.03 -6.82
CA SER A 32 0.75 -14.68 -7.29
C SER A 32 -0.40 -14.06 -6.50
N ILE A 33 -1.40 -14.86 -6.11
CA ILE A 33 -2.51 -14.38 -5.26
C ILE A 33 -2.00 -13.95 -3.87
N LYS A 34 -1.13 -14.76 -3.25
CA LYS A 34 -0.55 -14.42 -1.94
C LYS A 34 0.33 -13.16 -2.01
N LEU A 35 1.15 -13.05 -3.05
CA LEU A 35 2.00 -11.89 -3.32
C LEU A 35 1.15 -10.63 -3.53
N TYR A 36 0.06 -10.74 -4.27
CA TYR A 36 -0.88 -9.64 -4.47
C TYR A 36 -1.55 -9.20 -3.15
N GLU A 37 -2.03 -10.13 -2.33
CA GLU A 37 -2.59 -9.81 -1.01
C GLU A 37 -1.57 -9.14 -0.08
N GLU A 38 -0.31 -9.58 -0.13
CA GLU A 38 0.79 -8.94 0.61
C GLU A 38 0.99 -7.50 0.11
N GLY A 39 1.04 -7.31 -1.21
CA GLY A 39 1.18 -6.00 -1.84
C GLY A 39 0.06 -5.04 -1.45
N LEU A 40 -1.20 -5.50 -1.43
CA LEU A 40 -2.34 -4.69 -0.96
C LEU A 40 -2.19 -4.26 0.50
N LYS A 41 -1.74 -5.15 1.38
CA LYS A 41 -1.50 -4.84 2.80
C LYS A 41 -0.42 -3.77 2.95
N ILE A 42 0.68 -3.90 2.21
CA ILE A 42 1.79 -2.95 2.25
C ILE A 42 1.35 -1.58 1.70
N ALA A 43 0.66 -1.56 0.55
CA ALA A 43 0.13 -0.34 -0.04
C ALA A 43 -0.82 0.41 0.92
N ALA A 44 -1.71 -0.32 1.61
CA ALA A 44 -2.60 0.25 2.62
C ALA A 44 -1.82 0.88 3.80
N ILE A 45 -0.74 0.24 4.25
CA ILE A 45 0.12 0.80 5.31
C ILE A 45 0.79 2.10 4.85
N CYS A 46 1.36 2.12 3.63
CA CYS A 46 1.99 3.31 3.06
C CYS A 46 1.00 4.46 2.93
N ARG A 47 -0.19 4.20 2.36
CA ARG A 47 -1.27 5.19 2.23
C ARG A 47 -1.68 5.76 3.57
N LYS A 48 -1.87 4.93 4.59
CA LYS A 48 -2.22 5.39 5.94
C LYS A 48 -1.15 6.31 6.52
N ARG A 49 0.14 5.96 6.39
CA ARG A 49 1.22 6.81 6.90
C ARG A 49 1.31 8.15 6.19
N LEU A 50 1.12 8.15 4.87
CA LEU A 50 1.08 9.38 4.07
C LEU A 50 -0.13 10.24 4.47
N GLN A 51 -1.30 9.64 4.69
CA GLN A 51 -2.48 10.35 5.18
C GLN A 51 -2.23 10.97 6.55
N ASP A 52 -1.68 10.22 7.50
CA ASP A 52 -1.35 10.71 8.85
C ASP A 52 -0.33 11.87 8.78
N ALA A 53 0.67 11.78 7.91
CA ALA A 53 1.65 12.84 7.70
C ALA A 53 1.01 14.10 7.10
N ARG A 54 0.14 13.94 6.11
CA ARG A 54 -0.62 15.04 5.49
C ARG A 54 -1.52 15.75 6.50
N GLN A 55 -2.26 15.00 7.32
CA GLN A 55 -3.12 15.57 8.34
C GLN A 55 -2.33 16.42 9.35
N LYS A 56 -1.12 15.97 9.72
CA LYS A 56 -0.23 16.77 10.58
C LYS A 56 0.21 18.06 9.91
N ILE A 57 0.54 18.02 8.62
CA ILE A 57 0.92 19.22 7.85
C ILE A 57 -0.27 20.19 7.76
N GLU A 58 -1.48 19.69 7.55
CA GLU A 58 -2.71 20.49 7.47
C GLU A 58 -3.01 21.22 8.79
N ILE A 59 -2.79 20.56 9.93
CA ILE A 59 -2.91 21.19 11.26
C ILE A 59 -1.90 22.35 11.41
N ILE A 60 -0.70 22.22 10.84
CA ILE A 60 0.37 23.21 10.94
C ILE A 60 0.15 24.35 9.93
N ASN A 61 -0.36 24.04 8.74
CA ASN A 61 -0.54 25.00 7.65
C ASN A 61 -1.85 24.74 6.87
N PRO A 62 -2.99 25.30 7.35
CA PRO A 62 -4.32 25.04 6.80
C PRO A 62 -4.51 25.59 5.37
N GLU A 63 -3.72 26.58 4.95
CA GLU A 63 -3.81 27.21 3.61
C GLU A 63 -3.24 26.31 2.49
N THR A 64 -2.51 25.24 2.82
CA THR A 64 -1.95 24.28 1.84
C THR A 64 -2.96 23.25 1.34
N SER A 65 -4.21 23.30 1.81
CA SER A 65 -5.24 22.26 1.66
C SER A 65 -6.05 22.32 0.35
N SER A 66 -5.72 23.23 -0.58
CA SER A 66 -6.45 23.35 -1.85
C SER A 66 -6.15 22.21 -2.82
N GLY A 67 -6.83 21.08 -2.62
CA GLY A 67 -7.03 20.06 -3.64
C GLY A 67 -6.50 18.69 -3.27
N GLN A 68 -7.35 17.85 -2.67
CA GLN A 68 -7.51 16.44 -3.07
C GLN A 68 -8.69 15.81 -2.32
N GLU A 69 -9.59 15.18 -3.09
CA GLU A 69 -10.73 14.44 -2.57
C GLU A 69 -10.30 13.21 -1.76
N PRO A 70 -11.11 12.75 -0.79
CA PRO A 70 -10.87 11.51 -0.09
C PRO A 70 -10.83 10.37 -1.11
N GLU A 71 -9.67 9.71 -1.22
CA GLU A 71 -9.49 8.57 -2.11
C GLU A 71 -10.54 7.50 -1.78
N LYS A 72 -11.49 7.28 -2.71
CA LYS A 72 -12.55 6.27 -2.56
C LYS A 72 -11.91 4.91 -2.38
N LYS A 73 -12.51 4.07 -1.53
CA LYS A 73 -12.16 2.64 -1.46
C LYS A 73 -12.60 2.02 -2.78
N GLU A 74 -11.69 1.89 -3.72
CA GLU A 74 -11.93 1.08 -4.92
C GLU A 74 -11.98 -0.37 -4.46
N ASP A 75 -13.12 -1.00 -4.70
CA ASP A 75 -13.34 -2.43 -4.49
C ASP A 75 -12.52 -3.18 -5.54
N TYR A 76 -11.27 -3.55 -5.20
CA TYR A 76 -10.40 -4.37 -6.05
C TYR A 76 -10.86 -5.84 -6.04
N GLY A 77 -12.15 -6.08 -6.32
CA GLY A 77 -12.78 -7.39 -6.39
C GLY A 77 -12.28 -8.17 -7.61
N LEU A 78 -11.05 -8.69 -7.54
CA LEU A 78 -10.50 -9.59 -8.57
C LEU A 78 -11.15 -10.98 -8.52
N PHE A 79 -11.93 -11.29 -7.47
CA PHE A 79 -12.65 -12.56 -7.28
C PHE A 79 -14.11 -12.37 -6.85
N ASN A 80 -14.84 -11.42 -7.43
CA ASN A 80 -16.30 -11.49 -7.39
C ASN A 80 -16.77 -12.61 -8.33
N ALA A 81 -16.62 -13.86 -7.87
CA ALA A 81 -17.39 -14.98 -8.40
C ALA A 81 -18.82 -14.90 -7.82
N PRO A 82 -19.86 -15.19 -8.62
CA PRO A 82 -21.25 -15.18 -8.16
C PRO A 82 -21.51 -16.20 -7.05
#